data_AF-A0A7S8IG52-F1
#
_entry.id   AF-A0A7S8IG52-F1
#
_cell.length_a   1.000
_cell.length_b   1.000
_cell.length_c   1.000
_cell.angle_alpha   90.00
_cell.angle_beta   90.00
_cell.angle_gamma   90.00
#
_symmetry.space_group_name_H-M   'P 1'
#
loop_
_entity.id
_entity.type
_entity.pdbx_description
1 polymer ?
#
loop_
_entity_poly.entity_id
_entity_poly.type
_entity_poly.pdbx_seq_one_letter_code
_entity_poly.pdbx_strand_id
1 'polypeptide(L)'
;MSGKQLHLRTTLFLGLLMMALLTACDLNFTSDNNPVSSGNEVYELLRWRDPDAAIDVVFAPDDDYGDLTNDANRQAFLDDIADLIDTGFWQNNALASNIAAVNYWFMIDSGDVQNGTGICPDVDWPDLTNANFAEVIVLVHPNALRDCRWGKKVTTEPFSYRTVVHEFSHAAFNLPDEYCCDGGYRSLPPVMYNSLNACNNDAANSAWRDCQQLSSGSTTVNWWRSEGTNNDIMRSSGTTVWEYGPADWVVMNNVLSGLSGLSVQTPDVFAPDPWDWP
;
A
#
# COMPACT_ATOMS: atom_id res chain seq x y z
N MET A 1 -7.58 34.28 72.00
CA MET A 1 -8.63 34.03 70.99
C MET A 1 -7.89 33.76 69.68
N SER A 2 -7.51 32.49 69.48
CA SER A 2 -8.21 31.53 68.61
C SER A 2 -8.07 31.93 67.13
N GLY A 3 -7.28 31.29 66.27
CA GLY A 3 -6.68 29.97 66.34
C GLY A 3 -7.10 29.16 65.12
N LYS A 4 -6.22 29.12 64.11
CA LYS A 4 -6.10 28.15 63.01
C LYS A 4 -7.26 28.07 61.99
N GLN A 5 -7.01 28.52 60.77
CA GLN A 5 -7.63 27.96 59.58
C GLN A 5 -6.62 27.10 58.81
N LEU A 6 -7.06 25.89 58.52
CA LEU A 6 -6.34 24.77 57.95
C LEU A 6 -6.32 24.93 56.42
N HIS A 7 -5.14 25.00 55.82
CA HIS A 7 -4.98 24.86 54.37
C HIS A 7 -5.11 23.37 54.01
N LEU A 8 -6.16 23.03 53.27
CA LEU A 8 -6.25 21.75 52.58
C LEU A 8 -6.11 22.00 51.08
N ARG A 9 -4.95 21.61 50.55
CA ARG A 9 -4.66 21.57 49.12
C ARG A 9 -5.46 20.45 48.49
N THR A 10 -6.42 20.77 47.64
CA THR A 10 -7.09 19.80 46.77
C THR A 10 -6.58 20.04 45.36
N THR A 11 -5.44 19.43 45.04
CA THR A 11 -4.88 19.42 43.68
C THR A 11 -4.20 18.08 43.51
N LEU A 12 -4.98 17.08 43.12
CA LEU A 12 -4.55 15.81 42.51
C LEU A 12 -5.82 14.97 42.45
N PHE A 13 -6.42 14.79 41.27
CA PHE A 13 -7.28 13.66 40.86
C PHE A 13 -8.03 14.03 39.57
N LEU A 14 -7.32 14.50 38.55
CA LEU A 14 -7.91 14.68 37.21
C LEU A 14 -6.90 14.35 36.08
N GLY A 15 -5.95 13.45 36.36
CA GLY A 15 -4.86 13.13 35.42
C GLY A 15 -4.67 11.64 35.10
N LEU A 16 -5.59 10.76 35.54
CA LEU A 16 -5.42 9.30 35.36
C LEU A 16 -6.59 8.60 34.64
N LEU A 17 -7.62 9.34 34.20
CA LEU A 17 -8.79 8.77 33.53
C LEU A 17 -8.86 9.08 32.01
N MET A 18 -7.73 9.47 31.42
CA MET A 18 -7.63 9.83 30.00
C MET A 18 -6.43 9.17 29.30
N MET A 19 -5.91 8.08 29.88
CA MET A 19 -4.88 7.20 29.27
C MET A 19 -5.40 5.78 28.99
N ALA A 20 -6.70 5.52 29.18
CA ALA A 20 -7.28 4.17 29.08
C ALA A 20 -8.22 3.98 27.88
N LEU A 21 -8.24 4.91 26.91
CA LEU A 21 -9.16 4.88 25.75
C LEU A 21 -8.48 5.22 24.41
N LEU A 22 -7.15 5.06 24.35
CA LEU A 22 -6.39 5.09 23.09
C LEU A 22 -5.71 3.73 22.88
N THR A 23 -6.46 2.64 23.08
CA THR A 23 -6.12 1.44 22.32
C THR A 23 -6.49 1.79 20.89
N ALA A 24 -5.49 1.92 20.03
CA ALA A 24 -5.67 2.06 18.59
C ALA A 24 -6.75 1.05 18.16
N CYS A 25 -7.70 1.51 17.34
CA CYS A 25 -8.71 0.62 16.79
C CYS A 25 -8.00 -0.26 15.75
N ASP A 26 -7.35 -1.34 16.19
CA ASP A 26 -6.77 -2.31 15.28
C ASP A 26 -7.88 -2.85 14.37
N LEU A 27 -7.63 -2.83 13.06
CA LEU A 27 -8.52 -3.48 12.10
C LEU A 27 -8.55 -4.97 12.40
N ASN A 28 -9.74 -5.51 12.63
CA ASN A 28 -9.93 -6.93 12.81
C ASN A 28 -11.09 -7.40 11.94
N PHE A 29 -10.77 -8.28 10.99
CA PHE A 29 -11.77 -8.93 10.16
C PHE A 29 -12.14 -10.26 10.79
N THR A 30 -13.44 -10.47 11.01
CA THR A 30 -13.95 -11.79 11.30
C THR A 30 -14.17 -12.52 9.99
N SER A 31 -13.83 -13.80 9.93
CA SER A 31 -14.11 -14.60 8.73
C SER A 31 -15.61 -14.64 8.42
N ASP A 32 -16.05 -13.87 7.42
CA ASP A 32 -17.36 -14.06 6.82
C ASP A 32 -17.32 -15.36 5.99
N ASN A 33 -18.37 -16.18 6.13
CA ASN A 33 -18.53 -17.41 5.38
C ASN A 33 -19.39 -17.22 4.12
N ASN A 34 -19.79 -15.99 3.81
CA ASN A 34 -20.60 -15.67 2.65
C ASN A 34 -19.72 -15.14 1.51
N PRO A 35 -19.38 -15.96 0.50
CA PRO A 35 -18.65 -15.47 -0.66
C PRO A 35 -19.50 -14.46 -1.45
N VAL A 36 -18.82 -13.63 -2.25
CA VAL A 36 -19.44 -12.57 -3.08
C VAL A 36 -20.54 -13.13 -4.00
N SER A 37 -20.44 -14.41 -4.38
CA SER A 37 -21.49 -15.14 -5.05
C SER A 37 -21.44 -16.65 -4.73
N SER A 38 -22.57 -17.34 -4.92
CA SER A 38 -22.65 -18.79 -4.65
C SER A 38 -21.69 -19.57 -5.56
N GLY A 39 -20.81 -20.37 -4.96
CA GLY A 39 -19.78 -21.13 -5.67
C GLY A 39 -18.52 -20.33 -6.00
N ASN A 40 -18.39 -19.11 -5.47
CA ASN A 40 -17.19 -18.30 -5.57
C ASN A 40 -16.33 -18.51 -4.32
N GLU A 41 -15.01 -18.45 -4.49
CA GLU A 41 -14.00 -18.56 -3.42
C GLU A 41 -13.45 -17.19 -2.99
N VAL A 42 -14.08 -16.10 -3.46
CA VAL A 42 -13.79 -14.70 -3.07
C VAL A 42 -14.83 -14.18 -2.10
N TYR A 43 -14.38 -13.43 -1.10
CA TYR A 43 -15.14 -12.91 0.03
C TYR A 43 -14.87 -11.40 0.20
N GLU A 44 -15.89 -10.65 0.61
CA GLU A 44 -15.78 -9.22 0.91
C GLU A 44 -15.07 -9.01 2.25
N LEU A 45 -14.03 -8.16 2.29
CA LEU A 45 -13.45 -7.66 3.54
C LEU A 45 -13.99 -6.29 3.87
N LEU A 46 -13.83 -5.38 2.91
CA LEU A 46 -14.20 -3.98 3.07
C LEU A 46 -14.54 -3.37 1.72
N ARG A 47 -15.81 -3.01 1.57
CA ARG A 47 -16.32 -2.38 0.36
C ARG A 47 -16.85 -0.98 0.68
N TRP A 48 -16.22 0.04 0.10
CA TRP A 48 -16.67 1.41 0.23
C TRP A 48 -17.64 1.81 -0.87
N ARG A 49 -17.42 1.28 -2.08
CA ARG A 49 -18.13 1.69 -3.29
C ARG A 49 -18.48 0.48 -4.16
N ASP A 50 -19.22 0.73 -5.22
CA ASP A 50 -19.47 -0.29 -6.23
C ASP A 50 -18.15 -0.77 -6.86
N PRO A 51 -17.95 -2.09 -7.10
CA PRO A 51 -16.77 -2.62 -7.78
C PRO A 51 -16.44 -1.86 -9.09
N ASP A 52 -17.45 -1.53 -9.90
CA ASP A 52 -17.26 -0.79 -11.17
C ASP A 52 -16.85 0.69 -10.97
N ALA A 53 -16.78 1.16 -9.72
CA ALA A 53 -16.47 2.54 -9.36
C ALA A 53 -15.25 2.66 -8.44
N ALA A 54 -14.54 1.57 -8.14
CA ALA A 54 -13.37 1.55 -7.27
C ALA A 54 -12.23 0.75 -7.91
N ILE A 55 -11.09 0.69 -7.22
CA ILE A 55 -10.01 -0.26 -7.50
C ILE A 55 -10.26 -1.45 -6.57
N ASP A 56 -10.59 -2.60 -7.13
CA ASP A 56 -10.78 -3.83 -6.36
C ASP A 56 -9.45 -4.57 -6.18
N VAL A 57 -9.07 -4.79 -4.92
CA VAL A 57 -7.87 -5.53 -4.52
C VAL A 57 -8.28 -6.86 -3.91
N VAL A 58 -7.86 -7.97 -4.52
CA VAL A 58 -8.08 -9.32 -3.98
C VAL A 58 -6.78 -9.85 -3.40
N PHE A 59 -6.79 -10.18 -2.11
CA PHE A 59 -5.69 -10.90 -1.46
C PHE A 59 -5.88 -12.42 -1.60
N ALA A 60 -4.84 -13.11 -2.07
CA ALA A 60 -4.76 -14.56 -2.14
C ALA A 60 -3.67 -15.07 -1.20
N PRO A 61 -3.86 -16.20 -0.51
CA PRO A 61 -2.86 -16.79 0.37
C PRO A 61 -1.80 -17.57 -0.40
N ASP A 62 -0.60 -17.60 0.12
CA ASP A 62 0.39 -18.64 -0.18
C ASP A 62 0.00 -19.97 0.48
N ASP A 63 0.40 -21.09 -0.12
CA ASP A 63 0.20 -22.46 0.37
C ASP A 63 0.73 -22.66 1.80
N ASP A 64 1.71 -21.86 2.22
CA ASP A 64 2.25 -21.85 3.59
C ASP A 64 1.22 -21.45 4.66
N TYR A 65 0.13 -20.75 4.31
CA TYR A 65 -1.00 -20.53 5.24
C TYR A 65 -1.84 -21.80 5.46
N GLY A 66 -1.68 -22.82 4.62
CA GLY A 66 -2.45 -24.06 4.64
C GLY A 66 -3.88 -23.90 4.13
N ASP A 67 -4.72 -24.90 4.41
CA ASP A 67 -6.11 -24.93 3.96
C ASP A 67 -6.95 -23.85 4.64
N LEU A 68 -7.35 -22.81 3.88
CA LEU A 68 -8.17 -21.70 4.38
C LEU A 68 -9.65 -22.05 4.58
N THR A 69 -10.10 -23.28 4.30
CA THR A 69 -11.39 -23.77 4.81
C THR A 69 -11.33 -24.03 6.32
N ASN A 70 -10.13 -24.10 6.90
CA ASN A 70 -9.93 -24.11 8.34
C ASN A 70 -10.01 -22.68 8.91
N ASP A 71 -10.92 -22.46 9.86
CA ASP A 71 -11.16 -21.16 10.48
C ASP A 71 -9.89 -20.53 11.09
N ALA A 72 -8.99 -21.32 11.67
CA ALA A 72 -7.78 -20.79 12.32
C ALA A 72 -6.72 -20.33 11.29
N ASN A 73 -6.51 -21.09 10.23
CA ASN A 73 -5.61 -20.71 9.14
C ASN A 73 -6.14 -19.46 8.43
N ARG A 74 -7.45 -19.44 8.16
CA ARG A 74 -8.10 -18.28 7.54
C ARG A 74 -8.02 -17.05 8.43
N GLN A 75 -8.21 -17.18 9.73
CA GLN A 75 -8.06 -16.05 10.64
C GLN A 75 -6.62 -15.51 10.64
N ALA A 76 -5.60 -16.38 10.64
CA ALA A 76 -4.22 -15.93 10.55
C ALA A 76 -3.93 -15.14 9.27
N PHE A 77 -4.46 -15.58 8.13
CA PHE A 77 -4.38 -14.84 6.88
C PHE A 77 -5.12 -13.50 6.91
N LEU A 78 -6.32 -13.46 7.52
CA LEU A 78 -7.10 -12.23 7.68
C LEU A 78 -6.44 -11.21 8.59
N ASP A 79 -5.78 -11.66 9.66
CA ASP A 79 -5.03 -10.80 10.57
C ASP A 79 -3.86 -10.15 9.82
N ASP A 80 -3.12 -10.91 9.02
CA ASP A 80 -2.02 -10.40 8.19
C ASP A 80 -2.51 -9.40 7.12
N ILE A 81 -3.66 -9.67 6.47
CA ILE A 81 -4.25 -8.71 5.52
C ILE A 81 -4.68 -7.43 6.23
N ALA A 82 -5.24 -7.52 7.44
CA ALA A 82 -5.64 -6.35 8.21
C ALA A 82 -4.44 -5.46 8.52
N ASP A 83 -3.31 -6.05 8.91
CA ASP A 83 -2.05 -5.32 9.14
C ASP A 83 -1.54 -4.66 7.86
N LEU A 84 -1.60 -5.33 6.71
CA LEU A 84 -1.21 -4.76 5.41
C LEU A 84 -2.10 -3.57 5.02
N ILE A 85 -3.42 -3.67 5.23
CA ILE A 85 -4.37 -2.59 4.92
C ILE A 85 -4.12 -1.40 5.84
N ASP A 86 -4.04 -1.64 7.16
CA ASP A 86 -3.90 -0.57 8.14
C ASP A 86 -2.53 0.11 8.03
N THR A 87 -1.45 -0.67 8.11
CA THR A 87 -0.08 -0.14 8.16
C THR A 87 0.45 0.22 6.78
N GLY A 88 0.00 -0.44 5.72
CA GLY A 88 0.38 -0.14 4.34
C GLY A 88 -0.50 0.95 3.72
N PHE A 89 -1.73 0.57 3.37
CA PHE A 89 -2.62 1.41 2.59
C PHE A 89 -3.09 2.65 3.36
N TRP A 90 -3.43 2.52 4.64
CA TRP A 90 -4.05 3.62 5.40
C TRP A 90 -3.05 4.56 6.07
N GLN A 91 -1.79 4.16 6.20
CA GLN A 91 -0.73 5.09 6.57
C GLN A 91 -0.21 5.91 5.39
N ASN A 92 -0.54 5.54 4.16
CA ASN A 92 -0.24 6.33 2.98
C ASN A 92 -1.33 7.39 2.76
N ASN A 93 -1.02 8.68 2.94
CA ASN A 93 -1.94 9.81 2.82
C ASN A 93 -2.67 9.88 1.49
N ALA A 94 -2.02 9.51 0.37
CA ALA A 94 -2.69 9.51 -0.94
C ALA A 94 -3.83 8.49 -0.99
N LEU A 95 -3.61 7.31 -0.40
CA LEU A 95 -4.61 6.26 -0.33
C LEU A 95 -5.61 6.52 0.80
N ALA A 96 -5.17 6.97 1.98
CA ALA A 96 -6.01 7.29 3.13
C ALA A 96 -6.97 8.46 2.86
N SER A 97 -6.50 9.53 2.23
CA SER A 97 -7.35 10.67 1.82
C SER A 97 -8.37 10.27 0.75
N ASN A 98 -8.13 9.16 0.07
CA ASN A 98 -8.99 8.59 -0.96
C ASN A 98 -9.42 7.17 -0.58
N ILE A 99 -9.63 6.89 0.71
CA ILE A 99 -9.85 5.52 1.22
C ILE A 99 -10.97 4.78 0.49
N ALA A 100 -12.01 5.51 0.08
CA ALA A 100 -13.14 4.97 -0.67
C ALA A 100 -12.80 4.58 -2.12
N ALA A 101 -11.60 4.89 -2.62
CA ALA A 101 -11.16 4.53 -3.97
C ALA A 101 -10.79 3.05 -4.08
N VAL A 102 -10.54 2.36 -2.97
CA VAL A 102 -10.05 0.98 -2.97
C VAL A 102 -11.02 0.09 -2.19
N ASN A 103 -11.50 -0.98 -2.80
CA ASN A 103 -12.21 -2.04 -2.09
C ASN A 103 -11.25 -3.21 -1.84
N TYR A 104 -11.45 -3.92 -0.73
CA TYR A 104 -10.63 -5.06 -0.34
C TYR A 104 -11.46 -6.32 -0.25
N TRP A 105 -10.91 -7.38 -0.81
CA TRP A 105 -11.49 -8.72 -0.88
C TRP A 105 -10.39 -9.73 -0.56
N PHE A 106 -10.76 -10.94 -0.18
CA PHE A 106 -9.82 -12.05 -0.12
C PHE A 106 -10.39 -13.28 -0.82
N MET A 107 -9.50 -14.17 -1.24
CA MET A 107 -9.87 -15.49 -1.74
C MET A 107 -9.23 -16.59 -0.90
N ILE A 108 -9.77 -17.80 -1.01
CA ILE A 108 -9.27 -18.96 -0.28
C ILE A 108 -8.43 -19.93 -1.13
N ASP A 109 -8.43 -19.79 -2.46
CA ASP A 109 -7.50 -20.55 -3.28
C ASP A 109 -6.10 -19.98 -3.13
N SER A 110 -5.15 -20.88 -2.91
CA SER A 110 -3.77 -20.55 -2.64
C SER A 110 -2.87 -20.66 -3.88
N GLY A 111 -1.83 -19.84 -3.88
CA GLY A 111 -0.67 -19.97 -4.77
C GLY A 111 0.58 -20.37 -4.00
N ASP A 112 1.72 -20.37 -4.67
CA ASP A 112 3.01 -20.69 -4.04
C ASP A 112 4.09 -19.72 -4.55
N VAL A 113 4.82 -19.11 -3.62
CA VAL A 113 5.95 -18.21 -3.88
C VAL A 113 7.23 -18.86 -3.37
N GLN A 114 8.10 -19.22 -4.32
CA GLN A 114 9.38 -19.85 -4.04
C GLN A 114 10.55 -18.97 -4.47
N ASN A 115 11.72 -19.25 -3.90
CA ASN A 115 12.95 -18.57 -4.30
C ASN A 115 13.25 -18.82 -5.79
N GLY A 116 13.19 -17.75 -6.58
CA GLY A 116 13.46 -17.80 -8.01
C GLY A 116 14.94 -17.80 -8.38
N THR A 117 15.19 -17.93 -9.68
CA THR A 117 16.54 -17.79 -10.26
C THR A 117 16.92 -16.35 -10.64
N GLY A 118 15.93 -15.44 -10.64
CA GLY A 118 16.07 -14.03 -10.99
C GLY A 118 16.03 -13.10 -9.79
N ILE A 119 15.75 -11.82 -10.06
CA ILE A 119 15.47 -10.82 -9.01
C ILE A 119 14.14 -11.14 -8.32
N CYS A 120 13.12 -11.47 -9.12
CA CYS A 120 11.81 -11.87 -8.63
C CYS A 120 11.75 -13.35 -8.27
N PRO A 121 10.86 -13.75 -7.35
CA PRO A 121 10.61 -15.14 -7.01
C PRO A 121 9.94 -15.87 -8.17
N ASP A 122 9.99 -17.19 -8.11
CA ASP A 122 9.14 -18.03 -8.96
C ASP A 122 7.77 -18.12 -8.29
N VAL A 123 6.70 -17.87 -9.07
CA VAL A 123 5.33 -17.76 -8.53
C VAL A 123 4.38 -18.63 -9.32
N ASP A 124 3.75 -19.57 -8.62
CA ASP A 124 2.59 -20.32 -9.08
C ASP A 124 1.33 -19.65 -8.53
N TRP A 125 0.55 -19.02 -9.42
CA TRP A 125 -0.65 -18.29 -9.02
C TRP A 125 -1.84 -19.24 -8.78
N PRO A 126 -2.77 -18.91 -7.86
CA PRO A 126 -4.02 -19.64 -7.71
C PRO A 126 -4.87 -19.58 -8.98
N ASP A 127 -5.98 -20.34 -9.03
CA ASP A 127 -6.99 -20.13 -10.06
C ASP A 127 -7.69 -18.78 -9.87
N LEU A 128 -7.33 -17.82 -10.72
CA LEU A 128 -7.83 -16.45 -10.62
C LEU A 128 -9.18 -16.24 -11.32
N THR A 129 -9.86 -17.31 -11.77
CA THR A 129 -11.14 -17.19 -12.48
C THR A 129 -12.18 -16.42 -11.66
N ASN A 130 -12.20 -16.67 -10.34
CA ASN A 130 -13.11 -16.04 -9.39
C ASN A 130 -12.73 -14.58 -9.03
N ALA A 131 -11.47 -14.20 -9.23
CA ALA A 131 -10.91 -12.86 -8.95
C ALA A 131 -10.68 -12.03 -10.22
N ASN A 132 -11.32 -12.40 -11.34
CA ASN A 132 -11.07 -11.76 -12.63
C ASN A 132 -11.49 -10.27 -12.69
N PHE A 133 -12.48 -9.89 -11.86
CA PHE A 133 -12.99 -8.53 -11.73
C PHE A 133 -11.96 -7.57 -11.11
N ALA A 134 -11.03 -8.09 -10.30
CA ALA A 134 -10.09 -7.27 -9.54
C ALA A 134 -9.12 -6.50 -10.44
N GLU A 135 -8.89 -5.22 -10.14
CA GLU A 135 -7.82 -4.43 -10.74
C GLU A 135 -6.44 -4.84 -10.24
N VAL A 136 -6.35 -5.36 -9.00
CA VAL A 136 -5.09 -5.84 -8.41
C VAL A 136 -5.31 -7.15 -7.66
N ILE A 137 -4.38 -8.09 -7.81
CA ILE A 137 -4.37 -9.36 -7.08
C ILE A 137 -3.05 -9.45 -6.31
N VAL A 138 -3.12 -9.64 -5.00
CA VAL A 138 -1.98 -9.67 -4.09
C VAL A 138 -1.83 -11.09 -3.54
N LEU A 139 -0.76 -11.80 -3.88
CA LEU A 139 -0.41 -13.08 -3.27
C LEU A 139 0.46 -12.82 -2.04
N VAL A 140 -0.10 -13.03 -0.84
CA VAL A 140 0.59 -12.79 0.42
C VAL A 140 1.31 -14.07 0.84
N HIS A 141 2.62 -13.98 1.09
CA HIS A 141 3.44 -15.12 1.52
C HIS A 141 4.26 -14.81 2.78
N PRO A 142 4.46 -15.77 3.67
CA PRO A 142 5.29 -15.58 4.87
C PRO A 142 6.80 -15.67 4.56
N ASN A 143 7.17 -16.07 3.36
CA ASN A 143 8.55 -16.32 2.96
C ASN A 143 9.35 -15.01 2.87
N ALA A 144 10.56 -15.01 3.46
CA ALA A 144 11.47 -13.87 3.43
C ALA A 144 12.12 -13.69 2.04
N LEU A 145 11.32 -13.27 1.06
CA LEU A 145 11.66 -13.23 -0.37
C LEU A 145 11.47 -11.83 -0.92
N ARG A 146 12.04 -11.60 -2.09
CA ARG A 146 11.77 -10.38 -2.82
C ARG A 146 10.33 -10.41 -3.33
N ASP A 147 9.66 -9.28 -3.23
CA ASP A 147 8.37 -9.06 -3.89
C ASP A 147 8.51 -8.46 -5.27
N CYS A 148 7.54 -8.77 -6.13
CA CYS A 148 7.48 -8.28 -7.50
C CYS A 148 6.05 -8.20 -8.03
N ARG A 149 5.93 -7.48 -9.14
CA ARG A 149 4.69 -7.32 -9.92
C ARG A 149 4.76 -7.96 -11.31
N TRP A 150 3.67 -8.64 -11.69
CA TRP A 150 3.40 -9.21 -13.01
C TRP A 150 2.02 -8.79 -13.53
N GLY A 151 1.96 -7.71 -14.30
CA GLY A 151 0.67 -7.20 -14.80
C GLY A 151 -0.15 -6.61 -13.65
N LYS A 152 -1.34 -7.15 -13.40
CA LYS A 152 -2.16 -6.76 -12.25
C LYS A 152 -1.88 -7.55 -10.98
N LYS A 153 -0.91 -8.46 -11.01
CA LYS A 153 -0.65 -9.42 -9.94
C LYS A 153 0.64 -9.05 -9.21
N VAL A 154 0.65 -9.12 -7.89
CA VAL A 154 1.79 -8.73 -7.05
C VAL A 154 1.98 -9.71 -5.90
N THR A 155 3.21 -9.91 -5.45
CA THR A 155 3.46 -10.61 -4.18
C THR A 155 3.75 -9.61 -3.06
N THR A 156 3.51 -10.01 -1.82
CA THR A 156 3.98 -9.27 -0.65
C THR A 156 4.19 -10.20 0.54
N GLU A 157 5.20 -9.89 1.36
CA GLU A 157 5.24 -10.39 2.74
C GLU A 157 4.19 -9.64 3.59
N PRO A 158 3.59 -10.28 4.62
CA PRO A 158 2.53 -9.68 5.44
C PRO A 158 3.01 -8.52 6.33
N PHE A 159 4.32 -8.45 6.58
CA PHE A 159 4.95 -7.40 7.39
C PHE A 159 5.69 -6.35 6.53
N SER A 160 5.62 -6.45 5.20
CA SER A 160 6.34 -5.58 4.27
C SER A 160 5.40 -4.49 3.75
N TYR A 161 4.88 -3.66 4.66
CA TYR A 161 3.83 -2.65 4.42
C TYR A 161 4.19 -1.65 3.31
N ARG A 162 5.46 -1.25 3.24
CA ARG A 162 5.98 -0.42 2.16
C ARG A 162 5.84 -1.13 0.81
N THR A 163 6.19 -2.40 0.79
CA THR A 163 6.30 -3.21 -0.41
C THR A 163 4.94 -3.52 -0.99
N VAL A 164 3.93 -3.82 -0.16
CA VAL A 164 2.56 -3.98 -0.68
C VAL A 164 2.08 -2.71 -1.39
N VAL A 165 2.33 -1.52 -0.83
CA VAL A 165 1.92 -0.25 -1.46
C VAL A 165 2.74 0.02 -2.72
N HIS A 166 4.04 -0.27 -2.70
CA HIS A 166 4.93 -0.15 -3.86
C HIS A 166 4.45 -1.00 -5.04
N GLU A 167 4.27 -2.30 -4.81
CA GLU A 167 3.84 -3.22 -5.87
C GLU A 167 2.40 -2.95 -6.30
N PHE A 168 1.51 -2.63 -5.36
CA PHE A 168 0.15 -2.15 -5.67
C PHE A 168 0.21 -0.94 -6.61
N SER A 169 1.12 0.01 -6.37
CA SER A 169 1.24 1.22 -7.17
C SER A 169 1.72 0.93 -8.60
N HIS A 170 2.59 -0.06 -8.78
CA HIS A 170 2.91 -0.59 -10.11
C HIS A 170 1.68 -1.21 -10.79
N ALA A 171 0.89 -1.98 -10.06
CA ALA A 171 -0.27 -2.69 -10.61
C ALA A 171 -1.44 -1.75 -10.96
N ALA A 172 -1.84 -0.89 -10.02
CA ALA A 172 -3.00 -0.02 -10.12
C ALA A 172 -2.75 1.24 -10.97
N PHE A 173 -1.59 1.87 -10.81
CA PHE A 173 -1.30 3.17 -11.45
C PHE A 173 -0.29 3.06 -12.59
N ASN A 174 0.30 1.88 -12.79
CA ASN A 174 1.32 1.66 -13.82
C ASN A 174 2.47 2.67 -13.69
N LEU A 175 2.91 2.93 -12.46
CA LEU A 175 4.13 3.69 -12.17
C LEU A 175 5.38 2.84 -12.47
N PRO A 176 6.50 3.44 -12.89
CA PRO A 176 7.78 2.74 -13.12
C PRO A 176 8.66 2.71 -11.86
N ASP A 177 9.61 1.79 -11.78
CA ASP A 177 10.61 1.77 -10.70
C ASP A 177 11.53 3.01 -10.74
N GLU A 178 11.54 3.83 -9.70
CA GLU A 178 12.31 5.09 -9.65
C GLU A 178 13.62 4.99 -8.84
N TYR A 179 14.20 3.80 -8.84
CA TYR A 179 15.45 3.48 -8.17
C TYR A 179 16.33 2.62 -9.07
N CYS A 180 17.64 2.71 -8.88
CA CYS A 180 18.56 1.76 -9.49
C CYS A 180 18.50 0.44 -8.70
N CYS A 181 18.57 -0.75 -9.28
CA CYS A 181 19.06 -1.13 -10.61
C CYS A 181 18.29 -2.38 -11.07
N ASP A 182 16.99 -2.43 -10.73
CA ASP A 182 16.27 -3.69 -10.60
C ASP A 182 15.42 -4.02 -11.82
N GLY A 183 15.11 -3.01 -12.64
CA GLY A 183 14.38 -3.18 -13.90
C GLY A 183 13.22 -2.20 -14.03
N GLY A 184 12.21 -2.56 -14.83
CA GLY A 184 10.93 -1.84 -14.93
C GLY A 184 10.94 -0.43 -15.52
N TYR A 185 12.11 0.14 -15.79
CA TYR A 185 12.25 1.49 -16.33
C TYR A 185 11.56 1.68 -17.67
N ARG A 186 10.74 2.73 -17.74
CA ARG A 186 10.10 3.18 -18.97
C ARG A 186 9.81 4.66 -18.87
N SER A 187 9.72 5.34 -20.01
CA SER A 187 9.33 6.74 -20.00
C SER A 187 7.86 6.84 -19.62
N LEU A 188 7.59 7.58 -18.54
CA LEU A 188 6.25 7.93 -18.09
C LEU A 188 6.29 9.37 -17.53
N PRO A 189 6.25 10.40 -18.38
CA PRO A 189 6.14 11.77 -17.90
C PRO A 189 4.85 12.00 -17.10
N PRO A 190 4.87 12.78 -15.99
CA PRO A 190 6.01 13.54 -15.50
C PRO A 190 6.96 12.77 -14.57
N VAL A 191 6.74 11.48 -14.33
CA VAL A 191 7.51 10.66 -13.37
C VAL A 191 8.92 10.34 -13.89
N MET A 192 9.02 9.63 -15.02
CA MET A 192 10.26 9.04 -15.51
C MET A 192 10.60 9.38 -16.97
N TYR A 193 11.89 9.58 -17.23
CA TYR A 193 12.43 10.01 -18.51
C TYR A 193 13.66 9.18 -18.89
N ASN A 194 13.80 8.90 -20.18
CA ASN A 194 14.98 8.24 -20.76
C ASN A 194 16.17 9.18 -21.04
N SER A 195 16.05 10.47 -20.69
CA SER A 195 17.14 11.44 -20.82
C SER A 195 16.96 12.63 -19.87
N LEU A 196 18.08 13.17 -19.39
CA LEU A 196 18.11 14.41 -18.61
C LEU A 196 17.46 15.58 -19.37
N ASN A 197 17.66 15.65 -20.69
CA ASN A 197 17.10 16.72 -21.51
C ASN A 197 15.57 16.64 -21.62
N ALA A 198 15.01 15.44 -21.72
CA ALA A 198 13.55 15.28 -21.72
C ALA A 198 12.95 15.72 -20.38
N CYS A 199 13.56 15.31 -19.27
CA CYS A 199 13.13 15.73 -17.93
C CYS A 199 13.19 17.26 -17.76
N ASN A 200 14.29 17.90 -18.17
CA ASN A 200 14.48 19.34 -18.03
C ASN A 200 13.59 20.20 -18.94
N ASN A 201 13.02 19.62 -19.99
CA ASN A 201 12.16 20.35 -20.94
C ASN A 201 10.68 20.04 -20.77
N ASP A 202 10.30 19.13 -19.86
CA ASP A 202 8.90 18.87 -19.58
C ASP A 202 8.29 20.02 -18.78
N ALA A 203 7.25 20.64 -19.34
CA ALA A 203 6.54 21.72 -18.68
C ALA A 203 5.73 21.22 -17.47
N ALA A 204 5.27 19.97 -17.49
CA ALA A 204 4.42 19.39 -16.45
C ALA A 204 5.14 19.29 -15.10
N ASN A 205 6.44 19.02 -15.10
CA ASN A 205 7.23 18.92 -13.87
C ASN A 205 7.83 20.26 -13.38
N SER A 206 7.62 21.37 -14.10
CA SER A 206 8.37 22.60 -13.89
C SER A 206 8.31 23.19 -12.48
N ALA A 207 7.25 22.91 -11.72
CA ALA A 207 7.06 23.41 -10.36
C ALA A 207 7.84 22.63 -9.27
N TRP A 208 8.25 21.38 -9.55
CA TRP A 208 8.95 20.49 -8.59
C TRP A 208 10.19 19.82 -9.18
N ARG A 209 10.60 20.25 -10.38
CA ARG A 209 11.68 19.64 -11.14
C ARG A 209 12.98 19.51 -10.34
N ASP A 210 13.40 18.28 -10.17
CA ASP A 210 14.72 17.87 -9.72
C ASP A 210 15.15 16.64 -10.52
N CYS A 211 15.61 16.86 -11.76
CA CYS A 211 15.92 15.78 -12.69
C CYS A 211 17.15 14.99 -12.24
N GLN A 212 16.93 13.88 -11.55
CA GLN A 212 17.98 13.04 -10.98
C GLN A 212 18.16 11.75 -11.77
N GLN A 213 19.41 11.41 -12.10
CA GLN A 213 19.73 10.13 -12.70
C GLN A 213 19.62 9.02 -11.64
N LEU A 214 18.97 7.92 -11.99
CA LEU A 214 18.89 6.75 -11.11
C LEU A 214 20.27 6.10 -10.94
N SER A 215 20.68 5.93 -9.69
CA SER A 215 21.99 5.36 -9.34
C SER A 215 21.97 4.63 -8.00
N SER A 216 22.86 3.66 -7.85
CA SER A 216 23.14 2.95 -6.59
C SER A 216 24.65 2.74 -6.47
N GLY A 217 25.29 3.45 -5.53
CA GLY A 217 26.74 3.48 -5.42
C GLY A 217 27.41 4.01 -6.70
N SER A 218 28.27 3.22 -7.31
CA SER A 218 28.91 3.54 -8.60
C SER A 218 28.09 3.16 -9.82
N THR A 219 26.99 2.42 -9.65
CA THR A 219 26.15 1.94 -10.74
C THR A 219 25.14 3.01 -11.09
N THR A 220 25.03 3.33 -12.38
CA THR A 220 24.02 4.24 -12.92
C THR A 220 23.23 3.54 -14.02
N VAL A 221 21.96 3.90 -14.16
CA VAL A 221 21.14 3.54 -15.31
C VAL A 221 20.76 4.81 -16.07
N ASN A 222 20.53 4.71 -17.37
CA ASN A 222 20.17 5.86 -18.22
C ASN A 222 18.67 6.16 -18.12
N TRP A 223 18.23 6.44 -16.89
CA TRP A 223 16.88 6.84 -16.53
C TRP A 223 16.93 7.96 -15.51
N TRP A 224 15.98 8.87 -15.62
CA TRP A 224 15.87 10.06 -14.79
C TRP A 224 14.47 10.17 -14.24
N ARG A 225 14.33 10.38 -12.93
CA ARG A 225 13.07 10.82 -12.33
C ARG A 225 13.00 12.34 -12.28
N SER A 226 11.81 12.91 -12.20
CA SER A 226 11.64 14.36 -12.11
C SER A 226 11.70 14.92 -10.69
N GLU A 227 11.81 14.08 -9.67
CA GLU A 227 11.81 14.49 -8.28
C GLU A 227 12.98 13.93 -7.45
N GLY A 228 13.13 14.48 -6.25
CA GLY A 228 14.24 14.15 -5.34
C GLY A 228 14.10 12.76 -4.71
N THR A 229 15.22 12.24 -4.16
CA THR A 229 15.34 10.88 -3.57
C THR A 229 14.36 10.50 -2.46
N ASN A 230 13.64 11.45 -1.86
CA ASN A 230 12.82 11.21 -0.66
C ASN A 230 11.32 11.28 -0.91
N ASN A 231 10.89 11.51 -2.15
CA ASN A 231 9.49 11.77 -2.50
C ASN A 231 8.91 10.67 -3.40
N ASP A 232 9.30 9.42 -3.21
CA ASP A 232 9.14 8.40 -4.25
C ASP A 232 8.69 7.07 -3.65
N ILE A 233 7.40 6.76 -3.79
CA ILE A 233 6.81 5.50 -3.32
C ILE A 233 7.57 4.28 -3.87
N MET A 234 8.21 4.45 -5.03
CA MET A 234 8.91 3.40 -5.75
C MET A 234 10.32 3.16 -5.22
N ARG A 235 10.78 3.65 -4.07
CA ARG A 235 12.15 3.30 -3.62
C ARG A 235 12.30 1.83 -3.17
N SER A 236 13.49 1.24 -3.40
CA SER A 236 13.82 -0.19 -3.19
C SER A 236 13.88 -0.73 -1.76
N SER A 237 13.83 0.13 -0.74
CA SER A 237 14.10 -0.29 0.65
C SER A 237 13.70 0.76 1.67
N GLY A 238 13.26 0.30 2.84
CA GLY A 238 12.98 1.11 4.02
C GLY A 238 11.92 0.46 4.88
N THR A 239 11.83 0.84 6.15
CA THR A 239 10.83 0.31 7.10
C THR A 239 9.58 1.18 7.19
N THR A 240 9.53 2.27 6.44
CA THR A 240 8.40 3.19 6.41
C THR A 240 7.69 3.08 5.07
N VAL A 241 6.36 3.18 5.10
CA VAL A 241 5.57 3.45 3.90
C VAL A 241 5.97 4.84 3.41
N TRP A 242 6.30 4.92 2.13
CA TRP A 242 6.64 6.19 1.50
C TRP A 242 5.39 6.76 0.87
N GLU A 243 5.38 8.07 0.67
CA GLU A 243 4.28 8.71 -0.05
C GLU A 243 4.66 8.94 -1.49
N TYR A 244 3.63 9.13 -2.28
CA TYR A 244 3.74 9.54 -3.67
C TYR A 244 4.29 10.96 -3.75
N GLY A 245 5.23 11.19 -4.64
CA GLY A 245 5.67 12.55 -4.94
C GLY A 245 4.67 13.32 -5.80
N PRO A 246 4.88 14.62 -6.01
CA PRO A 246 4.09 15.38 -6.97
C PRO A 246 4.04 14.77 -8.37
N ALA A 247 5.11 14.11 -8.83
CA ALA A 247 5.11 13.50 -10.16
C ALA A 247 4.23 12.23 -10.18
N ASP A 248 4.39 11.36 -9.20
CA ASP A 248 3.54 10.18 -8.99
C ASP A 248 2.06 10.55 -8.88
N TRP A 249 1.77 11.57 -8.09
CA TRP A 249 0.40 12.02 -7.85
C TRP A 249 -0.30 12.44 -9.15
N VAL A 250 0.41 13.02 -10.11
CA VAL A 250 -0.19 13.33 -11.43
C VAL A 250 -0.72 12.06 -12.10
N VAL A 251 0.02 10.96 -12.03
CA VAL A 251 -0.39 9.67 -12.63
C VAL A 251 -1.54 9.06 -11.83
N MET A 252 -1.41 8.99 -10.50
CA MET A 252 -2.48 8.48 -9.64
C MET A 252 -3.78 9.24 -9.80
N ASN A 253 -3.72 10.58 -9.74
CA ASN A 253 -4.90 11.43 -9.83
C ASN A 253 -5.64 11.23 -11.16
N ASN A 254 -4.93 10.94 -12.26
CA ASN A 254 -5.58 10.60 -13.53
C ASN A 254 -6.40 9.31 -13.45
N VAL A 255 -5.89 8.28 -12.75
CA VAL A 255 -6.63 7.03 -12.52
C VAL A 255 -7.79 7.27 -11.56
N LEU A 256 -7.54 7.89 -10.41
CA LEU A 256 -8.55 8.14 -9.38
C LEU A 256 -9.67 9.05 -9.89
N SER A 257 -9.35 10.08 -10.68
CA SER A 257 -10.36 10.97 -11.27
C SER A 257 -11.21 10.29 -12.34
N GLY A 258 -10.78 9.12 -12.85
CA GLY A 258 -11.54 8.28 -13.74
C GLY A 258 -12.61 7.43 -13.03
N LEU A 259 -12.53 7.28 -11.71
CA LEU A 259 -13.46 6.47 -10.92
C LEU A 259 -14.80 7.18 -10.73
N SER A 260 -15.87 6.59 -11.24
CA SER A 260 -17.20 7.22 -11.31
C SER A 260 -17.77 7.62 -9.96
N GLY A 261 -17.88 8.93 -9.71
CA GLY A 261 -18.43 9.47 -8.46
C GLY A 261 -17.42 9.58 -7.32
N LEU A 262 -16.13 9.39 -7.56
CA LEU A 262 -15.08 9.69 -6.59
C LEU A 262 -14.79 11.20 -6.61
N SER A 263 -14.76 11.81 -5.43
CA SER A 263 -14.22 13.16 -5.26
C SER A 263 -12.78 13.04 -4.78
N VAL A 264 -11.83 13.02 -5.72
CA VAL A 264 -10.41 12.83 -5.41
C VAL A 264 -9.89 13.96 -4.51
N GLN A 265 -9.25 13.59 -3.40
CA GLN A 265 -8.58 14.50 -2.48
C GLN A 265 -7.07 14.44 -2.76
N THR A 266 -6.47 15.58 -3.09
CA THR A 266 -5.01 15.69 -3.15
C THR A 266 -4.46 15.73 -1.73
N PRO A 267 -3.47 14.90 -1.39
CA PRO A 267 -2.83 14.98 -0.08
C PRO A 267 -2.22 16.35 0.18
N ASP A 268 -2.42 16.86 1.39
CA ASP A 268 -1.77 18.10 1.83
C ASP A 268 -0.28 17.89 2.15
N VAL A 269 0.10 16.65 2.50
CA VAL A 269 1.48 16.25 2.81
C VAL A 269 1.84 14.99 2.04
N PHE A 270 2.83 15.14 1.17
CA PHE A 270 3.57 14.03 0.59
C PHE A 270 4.79 13.76 1.49
N ALA A 271 4.87 12.55 2.01
CA ALA A 271 5.87 11.93 2.89
C ALA A 271 5.91 12.49 4.32
N PRO A 272 4.90 12.26 5.18
CA PRO A 272 5.03 12.63 6.57
C PRO A 272 6.08 11.74 7.27
N ASP A 273 6.77 12.29 8.28
CA ASP A 273 7.57 11.50 9.24
C ASP A 273 6.69 10.38 9.85
N PRO A 274 7.24 9.26 10.34
CA PRO A 274 6.46 8.10 10.81
C PRO A 274 5.28 8.52 11.70
N TRP A 275 4.06 8.28 11.23
CA TRP A 275 2.85 8.57 11.99
C TRP A 275 2.55 7.41 12.95
N ASP A 276 2.24 7.75 14.19
CA ASP A 276 1.22 7.01 14.94
C ASP A 276 -0.11 7.43 14.31
N TRP A 277 -0.87 6.48 13.78
CA TRP A 277 -2.26 6.66 13.35
C TRP A 277 -3.05 7.37 14.49
N PRO A 278 -3.86 8.42 14.21
CA PRO A 278 -4.56 9.17 15.26
C PRO A 278 -5.67 8.38 15.97
#